data_AF-A0A2D7IY28-F1
#
_entry.id   AF-A0A2D7IY28-F1
#
_cell.length_a   1.000
_cell.length_b   1.000
_cell.length_c   1.000
_cell.angle_alpha   90.00
_cell.angle_beta   90.00
_cell.angle_gamma   90.00
#
_symmetry.space_group_name_H-M   'P 1'
#
loop_
_entity.id
_entity.type
_entity.pdbx_description
1 polymer ?
#
loop_
_entity_poly.entity_id
_entity_poly.type
_entity_poly.pdbx_seq_one_letter_code
_entity_poly.pdbx_strand_id
1 'polypeptide(L)'
;MIRSLLIFVIAAIGVYFIYNAGIYAGFVMKQRPDGMDALLEDIPFLLRFAGAFFLCAGSALALLGVRSARWMIALGTACISFLTLAIIFVGGDRSLWQDDAISSGILILLTLPLFRLR
;
A
#
# COMPACT_ATOMS: atom_id res chain seq x y z
N MET A 1 17.96 16.14 0.12
CA MET A 1 17.34 16.13 1.48
C MET A 1 15.83 15.93 1.41
N ILE A 2 15.06 16.82 0.77
CA ILE A 2 13.58 16.69 0.67
C ILE A 2 13.13 15.37 0.02
N ARG A 3 13.78 14.95 -1.09
CA ARG A 3 13.47 13.68 -1.75
C ARG A 3 13.65 12.46 -0.83
N SER A 4 14.74 12.40 -0.08
CA SER A 4 15.02 11.32 0.87
C SER A 4 14.00 11.30 2.01
N LEU A 5 13.58 12.47 2.50
CA LEU A 5 12.53 12.58 3.51
C LEU A 5 11.18 12.06 2.97
N LEU A 6 10.79 12.42 1.75
CA LEU A 6 9.58 11.89 1.11
C LEU A 6 9.62 10.37 1.01
N ILE A 7 10.73 9.81 0.52
CA ILE A 7 10.91 8.36 0.41
C ILE A 7 10.81 7.69 1.78
N PHE A 8 11.36 8.30 2.82
CA PHE A 8 11.30 7.76 4.17
C PHE A 8 9.86 7.75 4.72
N VAL A 9 9.09 8.82 4.50
CA VAL A 9 7.67 8.87 4.89
C VAL A 9 6.87 7.82 4.13
N ILE A 10 7.11 7.65 2.82
CA ILE A 10 6.47 6.60 2.00
C ILE A 10 6.84 5.21 2.53
N ALA A 11 8.09 4.98 2.94
CA ALA A 11 8.51 3.72 3.56
C ALA A 11 7.74 3.45 4.86
N ALA A 12 7.62 4.46 5.74
CA ALA A 12 6.88 4.33 6.99
C ALA A 12 5.40 4.00 6.76
N ILE A 13 4.77 4.64 5.76
CA ILE A 13 3.40 4.32 5.35
C ILE A 13 3.33 2.88 4.79
N GLY A 14 4.30 2.47 3.97
CA GLY A 14 4.38 1.09 3.47
C GLY A 14 4.44 0.06 4.60
N VAL A 15 5.26 0.30 5.63
CA VAL A 15 5.37 -0.58 6.81
C VAL A 15 4.06 -0.63 7.58
N TYR A 16 3.38 0.49 7.75
CA TYR A 16 2.04 0.54 8.34
C TYR A 16 1.03 -0.32 7.56
N PHE A 17 1.05 -0.25 6.22
CA PHE A 17 0.18 -1.09 5.40
C PHE A 17 0.54 -2.59 5.46
N ILE A 18 1.82 -2.96 5.62
CA ILE A 18 2.22 -4.35 5.86
C ILE A 18 1.62 -4.85 7.17
N TYR A 19 1.75 -4.07 8.26
CA TYR A 19 1.16 -4.42 9.55
C TYR A 19 -0.36 -4.63 9.44
N ASN A 20 -1.05 -3.71 8.76
CA ASN A 20 -2.49 -3.80 8.54
C ASN A 20 -2.88 -5.01 7.67
N ALA A 21 -2.10 -5.33 6.64
CA ALA A 21 -2.28 -6.54 5.83
C ALA A 21 -2.12 -7.82 6.66
N GLY A 22 -1.18 -7.86 7.61
CA GLY A 22 -1.02 -8.98 8.54
C GLY A 22 -2.21 -9.16 9.47
N ILE A 23 -2.77 -8.06 10.01
CA ILE A 23 -4.01 -8.11 10.80
C ILE A 23 -5.17 -8.64 9.96
N TYR A 24 -5.36 -8.09 8.76
CA TYR A 24 -6.42 -8.49 7.84
C TYR A 24 -6.32 -9.96 7.45
N ALA A 25 -5.11 -10.45 7.14
CA ALA A 25 -4.85 -11.87 6.90
C ALA A 25 -5.29 -12.75 8.08
N GLY A 26 -4.99 -12.34 9.30
CA GLY A 26 -5.43 -13.06 10.51
C GLY A 26 -6.95 -13.14 10.65
N PHE A 27 -7.69 -12.13 10.18
CA PHE A 27 -9.16 -12.18 10.14
C PHE A 27 -9.66 -13.13 9.05
N VAL A 28 -9.13 -13.05 7.83
CA VAL A 28 -9.52 -13.91 6.72
C VAL A 28 -9.27 -15.39 7.05
N MET A 29 -8.07 -15.71 7.56
CA MET A 29 -7.71 -17.07 7.96
C MET A 29 -8.57 -17.63 9.11
N LYS A 30 -9.09 -16.78 10.01
CA LYS A 30 -10.01 -17.22 11.07
C LYS A 30 -11.42 -17.51 10.57
N GLN A 31 -11.83 -16.86 9.48
CA GLN A 31 -13.17 -17.00 8.91
C GLN A 31 -13.25 -18.10 7.85
N ARG A 32 -12.13 -18.47 7.24
CA ARG A 32 -12.08 -19.49 6.19
C ARG A 32 -11.33 -20.76 6.65
N PRO A 33 -11.92 -21.95 6.46
CA PRO A 33 -11.28 -23.21 6.84
C PRO A 33 -10.03 -23.53 6.01
N ASP A 34 -9.89 -22.89 4.83
CA ASP A 34 -8.82 -23.14 3.86
C ASP A 34 -7.49 -22.43 4.20
N GLY A 35 -7.46 -21.67 5.30
CA GLY A 35 -6.22 -21.12 5.86
C GLY A 35 -5.47 -20.17 4.92
N MET A 36 -4.26 -20.55 4.51
CA MET A 36 -3.41 -19.72 3.62
C MET A 36 -3.94 -19.63 2.20
N ASP A 37 -4.59 -20.69 1.69
CA ASP A 37 -5.09 -20.70 0.31
C ASP A 37 -6.20 -19.66 0.13
N ALA A 38 -6.98 -19.42 1.18
CA ALA A 38 -7.98 -18.35 1.22
C ALA A 38 -7.38 -16.95 0.99
N LEU A 39 -6.12 -16.70 1.35
CA LEU A 39 -5.48 -15.41 1.11
C LEU A 39 -5.09 -15.19 -0.35
N LEU A 40 -4.75 -16.28 -1.06
CA LEU A 40 -4.40 -16.20 -2.48
C LEU A 40 -5.62 -15.93 -3.36
N GLU A 41 -6.82 -16.22 -2.85
CA GLU A 41 -8.08 -15.91 -3.53
C GLU A 41 -8.68 -14.56 -3.10
N ASP A 42 -8.17 -13.97 -2.02
CA ASP A 42 -8.71 -12.73 -1.46
C ASP A 42 -8.04 -11.50 -2.09
N ILE A 43 -8.67 -10.99 -3.15
CA ILE A 43 -8.22 -9.81 -3.91
C ILE A 43 -7.91 -8.59 -3.00
N PRO A 44 -8.74 -8.24 -1.99
CA PRO A 44 -8.42 -7.19 -1.03
C PRO A 44 -7.08 -7.40 -0.32
N PHE A 45 -6.83 -8.60 0.19
CA PHE A 45 -5.56 -8.93 0.82
C PHE A 45 -4.39 -8.80 -0.18
N LEU A 46 -4.52 -9.37 -1.37
CA LEU A 46 -3.47 -9.33 -2.40
C LEU A 46 -3.10 -7.89 -2.77
N LEU A 47 -4.09 -7.03 -3.00
CA LEU A 47 -3.85 -5.62 -3.32
C LEU A 47 -3.17 -4.87 -2.17
N ARG A 48 -3.59 -5.14 -0.93
CA ARG A 48 -3.00 -4.53 0.26
C ARG A 48 -1.55 -4.97 0.45
N PHE A 49 -1.30 -6.27 0.37
CA PHE A 49 0.02 -6.86 0.55
C PHE A 49 0.97 -6.44 -0.58
N ALA A 50 0.57 -6.60 -1.84
CA ALA A 50 1.39 -6.19 -2.99
C ALA A 50 1.66 -4.69 -2.97
N GLY A 51 0.64 -3.88 -2.69
CA GLY A 51 0.78 -2.43 -2.55
C GLY A 51 1.82 -2.05 -1.51
N ALA A 52 1.70 -2.60 -0.30
CA ALA A 52 2.61 -2.35 0.80
C ALA A 52 4.05 -2.84 0.51
N PHE A 53 4.18 -4.01 -0.10
CA PHE A 53 5.46 -4.57 -0.52
C PHE A 53 6.17 -3.66 -1.53
N PHE A 54 5.47 -3.21 -2.58
CA PHE A 54 6.04 -2.32 -3.58
C PHE A 54 6.42 -0.95 -3.02
N LEU A 55 5.67 -0.43 -2.04
CA LEU A 55 6.05 0.78 -1.32
C LEU A 55 7.34 0.58 -0.52
N CYS A 56 7.46 -0.51 0.24
CA CYS A 56 8.64 -0.78 1.05
C CYS A 56 9.88 -1.04 0.19
N ALA A 57 9.78 -1.97 -0.75
CA ALA A 57 10.88 -2.34 -1.63
C ALA A 57 11.25 -1.18 -2.57
N GLY A 58 10.26 -0.44 -3.07
CA GLY A 58 10.48 0.76 -3.88
C GLY A 58 11.18 1.85 -3.09
N SER A 59 10.77 2.11 -1.86
CA SER A 59 11.44 3.09 -1.00
C SER A 59 12.88 2.66 -0.64
N ALA A 60 13.12 1.39 -0.32
CA ALA A 60 14.45 0.87 -0.07
C ALA A 60 15.39 1.08 -1.27
N LEU A 61 14.94 0.69 -2.47
CA LEU A 61 15.69 0.89 -3.72
C LEU A 61 15.91 2.39 -4.02
N ALA A 62 14.92 3.24 -3.73
CA ALA A 62 15.03 4.67 -3.96
C ALA A 62 16.06 5.33 -3.02
N LEU A 63 16.17 4.85 -1.77
CA LEU A 63 17.20 5.28 -0.82
C LEU A 63 18.61 4.85 -1.26
N LEU A 64 18.73 3.69 -1.93
CA LEU A 64 19.97 3.21 -2.55
C LEU A 64 20.32 3.93 -3.87
N GLY A 65 19.50 4.89 -4.31
CA GLY A 65 19.75 5.68 -5.52
C GLY A 65 19.26 5.05 -6.83
N VAL A 66 18.50 3.95 -6.78
CA VAL A 66 17.97 3.30 -7.98
C VAL A 66 16.88 4.15 -8.63
N ARG A 67 17.09 4.56 -9.90
CA ARG A 67 16.17 5.46 -10.61
C ARG A 67 14.79 4.85 -10.91
N SER A 68 14.73 3.54 -11.16
CA SER A 68 13.47 2.84 -11.45
C SER A 68 12.58 2.64 -10.22
N ALA A 69 13.12 2.86 -9.01
CA ALA A 69 12.41 2.64 -7.75
C ALA A 69 11.13 3.47 -7.59
N ARG A 70 11.08 4.68 -8.18
CA ARG A 70 9.89 5.54 -8.20
C ARG A 70 8.68 4.89 -8.89
N TRP A 71 8.93 4.03 -9.88
CA TRP A 71 7.86 3.30 -10.56
C TRP A 71 7.29 2.19 -9.69
N MET A 72 8.12 1.52 -8.89
CA MET A 72 7.66 0.59 -7.87
C MET A 72 6.80 1.29 -6.82
N ILE A 73 7.25 2.44 -6.31
CA ILE A 73 6.47 3.24 -5.36
C ILE A 73 5.12 3.65 -5.97
N ALA A 74 5.11 4.08 -7.24
CA ALA A 74 3.89 4.45 -7.94
C ALA A 74 2.94 3.26 -8.13
N LEU A 75 3.46 2.09 -8.46
CA LEU A 75 2.66 0.86 -8.59
C LEU A 75 2.07 0.46 -7.24
N GLY A 76 2.85 0.51 -6.16
CA GLY A 76 2.36 0.27 -4.80
C GLY A 76 1.25 1.25 -4.40
N THR A 77 1.45 2.53 -4.71
CA THR A 77 0.44 3.58 -4.49
C THR A 77 -0.84 3.32 -5.28
N ALA A 78 -0.71 2.87 -6.53
CA ALA A 78 -1.85 2.52 -7.38
C ALA A 78 -2.64 1.33 -6.82
N CYS A 79 -1.97 0.27 -6.33
CA CYS A 79 -2.63 -0.87 -5.71
C CYS A 79 -3.47 -0.46 -4.49
N ILE A 80 -2.90 0.33 -3.58
CA ILE A 80 -3.61 0.81 -2.38
C ILE A 80 -4.77 1.73 -2.77
N SER A 81 -4.56 2.64 -3.74
CA SER A 81 -5.61 3.55 -4.18
C SER A 81 -6.76 2.82 -4.86
N PHE A 82 -6.45 1.79 -5.66
CA PHE A 82 -7.45 0.95 -6.32
C PHE A 82 -8.24 0.13 -5.30
N LEU A 83 -7.57 -0.44 -4.29
CA LEU A 83 -8.22 -1.12 -3.17
C LEU A 83 -9.23 -0.18 -2.47
N THR A 84 -8.79 1.01 -2.09
CA THR A 84 -9.66 2.01 -1.44
C THR A 84 -10.88 2.32 -2.32
N LEU A 85 -10.67 2.60 -3.61
CA LEU A 85 -11.76 2.88 -4.54
C LEU A 85 -12.73 1.71 -4.64
N ALA A 86 -12.24 0.47 -4.73
CA ALA A 86 -13.07 -0.72 -4.79
C ALA A 86 -13.96 -0.86 -3.55
N ILE A 87 -13.43 -0.62 -2.34
CA ILE A 87 -14.21 -0.70 -1.10
C ILE A 87 -15.30 0.39 -1.06
N ILE A 88 -14.99 1.60 -1.52
CA ILE A 88 -15.96 2.70 -1.62
C ILE A 88 -17.09 2.32 -2.60
N PHE A 89 -16.76 1.77 -3.77
CA PHE A 89 -17.75 1.41 -4.79
C PHE A 89 -18.68 0.28 -4.36
N VAL A 90 -18.19 -0.69 -3.58
CA VAL A 90 -19.01 -1.79 -3.05
C VAL A 90 -19.90 -1.32 -1.88
N GLY A 91 -19.76 -0.07 -1.44
CA GLY A 91 -20.56 0.49 -0.35
C GLY A 91 -20.17 -0.07 1.01
N GLY A 92 -18.89 -0.44 1.19
CA GLY A 92 -18.39 -0.92 2.48
C GLY A 92 -18.60 0.12 3.59
N ASP A 93 -18.74 -0.35 4.83
CA ASP A 93 -18.91 0.54 5.98
C ASP A 93 -17.73 1.52 6.10
N ARG A 94 -18.04 2.80 6.30
CA ARG A 94 -17.05 3.89 6.32
C ARG A 94 -15.93 3.67 7.32
N SER A 95 -16.23 3.06 8.47
CA SER A 95 -15.25 2.73 9.51
C SER A 95 -14.17 1.74 9.05
N LEU A 96 -14.43 0.95 8.00
CA LEU A 96 -13.52 -0.07 7.51
C LEU A 96 -12.50 0.46 6.50
N TRP A 97 -12.79 1.59 5.83
CA TRP A 97 -11.96 2.10 4.73
C TRP A 97 -11.54 3.56 4.86
N GLN A 98 -12.08 4.31 5.83
CA GLN A 98 -11.76 5.73 5.99
C GLN A 98 -10.25 5.96 6.19
N ASP A 99 -9.60 5.14 7.00
CA ASP A 99 -8.16 5.26 7.26
C ASP A 99 -7.34 4.93 6.00
N ASP A 100 -7.77 3.93 5.24
CA ASP A 100 -7.14 3.55 3.97
C ASP A 100 -7.31 4.65 2.92
N ALA A 101 -8.45 5.33 2.88
CA ALA A 101 -8.73 6.43 1.95
C ALA A 101 -7.90 7.68 2.23
N ILE A 102 -7.79 8.05 3.50
CA ILE A 102 -6.93 9.17 3.92
C ILE A 102 -5.48 8.82 3.58
N SER A 103 -5.04 7.62 3.93
CA SER A 103 -3.67 7.15 3.69
C SER A 103 -3.35 7.05 2.19
N SER A 104 -4.29 6.61 1.35
CA SER A 104 -4.10 6.57 -0.11
C SER A 104 -4.00 7.96 -0.71
N GLY A 105 -4.82 8.92 -0.24
CA GLY A 105 -4.74 10.31 -0.67
C GLY A 105 -3.38 10.94 -0.34
N ILE A 106 -2.88 10.72 0.89
CA ILE A 106 -1.55 11.17 1.32
C ILE A 106 -0.46 10.50 0.45
N LEU A 107 -0.55 9.20 0.21
CA LEU A 107 0.39 8.46 -0.64
C LEU A 107 0.48 9.03 -2.06
N ILE A 108 -0.64 9.39 -2.68
CA ILE A 108 -0.66 10.02 -4.01
C ILE A 108 0.10 11.36 -3.98
N LEU A 109 -0.18 12.19 -2.98
CA LEU A 109 0.47 13.50 -2.81
C LEU A 109 1.97 13.38 -2.56
N LEU A 110 2.42 12.34 -1.84
CA LEU A 110 3.84 12.08 -1.59
C LEU A 110 4.56 11.48 -2.79
N THR A 111 3.85 10.69 -3.61
CA THR A 111 4.42 9.98 -4.75
C THR A 111 4.60 10.87 -5.97
N LEU A 112 3.66 11.79 -6.25
CA LEU A 112 3.71 12.70 -7.40
C LEU A 112 5.01 13.52 -7.50
N PRO A 113 5.52 14.15 -6.41
CA PRO A 113 6.78 14.88 -6.43
C PRO A 113 8.00 14.06 -6.81
N LEU A 114 8.01 12.73 -6.59
CA LEU A 114 9.16 11.87 -6.92
C LEU A 114 9.46 11.82 -8.43
N PHE A 115 8.49 12.18 -9.27
CA PHE A 115 8.66 12.24 -10.72
C PHE A 115 9.19 13.60 -11.21
N ARG A 116 9.04 14.65 -10.40
CA ARG A 116 9.47 16.03 -10.74
C ARG A 116 10.80 16.40 -10.09
N LEU A 117 11.09 15.87 -8.90
CA LEU A 117 12.34 16.08 -8.18
C LEU A 117 13.44 15.20 -8.79
N ARG A 118 14.42 15.83 -9.45
CA ARG A 118 15.64 15.15 -9.94
C ARG A 118 16.56 14.83 -8.78
#